data_AF-A0A1S3NXK8-F1
#
_entry.id   AF-A0A1S3NXK8-F1
#
_cell.length_a   1.000
_cell.length_b   1.000
_cell.length_c   1.000
_cell.angle_alpha   90.00
_cell.angle_beta   90.00
_cell.angle_gamma   90.00
#
_symmetry.space_group_name_H-M   'P 1'
#
loop_
_entity.id
_entity.type
_entity.pdbx_description
1 polymer ?
#
loop_
_entity_poly.entity_id
_entity_poly.type
_entity_poly.pdbx_seq_one_letter_code
_entity_poly.pdbx_strand_id
1 'polypeptide(L)'
;MFTCCLGCCGDGGTGHIPLKEMPTVQLDTHHMGTDVVIVKSGRRICGTGCCLANAPLHQNKSYFELKIQSTGIWGIGVATQKVNLNQVPMGRDINSLVLRHDGSVYHNNEEKNRLPANSLPQEGDIVGITYDHVEMNLYLNGKNMHCPASGIRGTVFPVVYVDDSAILDCQFSDFYHTAPQGFEKILFEQQIF
;
A
#
# COMPACT_ATOMS: atom_id res chain seq x y z
N MET A 1 16.82 62.28 -41.38
CA MET A 1 16.27 61.16 -40.57
C MET A 1 16.64 59.88 -41.29
N PHE A 2 17.84 59.33 -41.04
CA PHE A 2 18.09 58.22 -40.09
C PHE A 2 17.25 56.96 -40.38
N THR A 3 17.89 55.98 -41.04
CA THR A 3 18.09 54.54 -40.70
C THR A 3 16.92 53.86 -39.95
N CYS A 4 16.43 52.65 -40.29
CA CYS A 4 17.17 51.39 -40.35
C CYS A 4 16.35 50.21 -40.92
N CYS A 5 17.03 49.32 -41.65
CA CYS A 5 16.62 47.93 -41.90
C CYS A 5 17.13 47.05 -40.76
N LEU A 6 16.31 46.19 -40.16
CA LEU A 6 16.63 45.04 -39.30
C LEU A 6 15.27 44.46 -38.85
N GLY A 7 14.98 43.16 -38.75
CA GLY A 7 15.80 41.98 -38.59
C GLY A 7 14.93 40.98 -37.82
N CYS A 8 15.08 39.69 -38.12
CA CYS A 8 14.32 38.58 -37.55
C CYS A 8 14.26 38.58 -36.01
N CYS A 9 13.07 38.32 -35.46
CA CYS A 9 12.84 37.67 -34.16
C CYS A 9 11.65 36.71 -34.40
N GLY A 10 11.78 35.38 -34.44
CA GLY A 10 12.56 34.55 -33.55
C GLY A 10 11.77 34.25 -32.28
N ASP A 11 10.50 33.84 -32.40
CA ASP A 11 9.75 33.36 -31.23
C ASP A 11 10.03 31.86 -31.05
N GLY A 12 11.16 31.60 -30.40
CA GLY A 12 11.48 30.29 -29.86
C GLY A 12 10.55 30.01 -28.69
N GLY A 13 9.37 29.47 -28.98
CA GLY A 13 8.52 28.88 -27.97
C GLY A 13 9.28 27.76 -27.28
N THR A 14 9.78 28.05 -26.08
CA THR A 14 10.30 27.04 -25.15
C THR A 14 9.13 26.15 -24.77
N GLY A 15 8.95 25.09 -25.55
CA GLY A 15 8.04 23.99 -25.24
C GLY A 15 8.50 23.33 -23.96
N HIS A 16 8.11 23.90 -22.82
CA HIS A 16 8.21 23.23 -21.53
C HIS A 16 7.25 22.04 -21.63
N ILE A 17 7.79 20.87 -21.97
CA ILE A 17 7.06 19.61 -21.87
C ILE A 17 6.63 19.54 -20.39
N PRO A 18 5.33 19.56 -20.07
CA PRO A 18 4.90 19.35 -18.70
C PRO A 18 5.40 17.97 -18.31
N LEU A 19 6.31 17.89 -17.34
CA LEU A 19 6.67 16.62 -16.73
C LEU A 19 5.36 16.05 -16.19
N LYS A 20 4.85 15.00 -16.84
CA LYS A 20 3.65 14.29 -16.41
C LYS A 20 3.91 13.85 -14.98
N GLU A 21 3.19 14.43 -14.03
CA GLU A 21 3.29 14.07 -12.63
C GLU A 21 3.02 12.57 -12.52
N MET A 22 4.01 11.83 -12.00
CA MET A 22 3.86 10.39 -11.90
C MET A 22 2.72 10.10 -10.92
N PRO A 23 1.81 9.18 -11.25
CA PRO A 23 0.72 8.82 -10.35
C PRO A 23 1.30 8.33 -9.02
N THR A 24 0.68 8.75 -7.92
CA THR A 24 1.06 8.34 -6.57
C THR A 24 0.34 7.05 -6.19
N VAL A 25 1.05 6.16 -5.50
CA VAL A 25 0.44 4.95 -4.95
C VAL A 25 -0.40 5.33 -3.74
N GLN A 26 -1.67 4.95 -3.76
CA GLN A 26 -2.66 5.27 -2.73
C GLN A 26 -3.77 4.21 -2.68
N LEU A 27 -4.65 4.30 -1.70
CA LEU A 27 -5.86 3.46 -1.63
C LEU A 27 -6.79 3.79 -2.81
N ASP A 28 -7.23 2.75 -3.51
CA ASP A 28 -8.03 2.87 -4.74
C ASP A 28 -9.52 2.89 -4.44
N THR A 29 -10.15 4.05 -4.65
CA THR A 29 -11.58 4.25 -4.46
C THR A 29 -12.45 3.47 -5.46
N HIS A 30 -11.88 2.92 -6.52
CA HIS A 30 -12.58 2.02 -7.45
C HIS A 30 -12.54 0.55 -6.99
N HIS A 31 -11.66 0.22 -6.05
CA HIS A 31 -11.45 -1.13 -5.52
C HIS A 31 -11.51 -1.11 -3.99
N MET A 32 -12.66 -0.68 -3.46
CA MET A 32 -12.98 -0.62 -2.04
C MET A 32 -14.34 -1.27 -1.72
N GLY A 33 -14.50 -1.72 -0.47
CA GLY A 33 -15.76 -2.24 0.05
C GLY A 33 -16.85 -1.17 0.13
N THR A 34 -18.11 -1.61 0.20
CA THR A 34 -19.30 -0.76 0.10
C THR A 34 -19.37 0.29 1.21
N ASP A 35 -19.01 -0.09 2.44
CA ASP A 35 -19.08 0.76 3.63
C ASP A 35 -17.70 1.28 4.07
N VAL A 36 -16.72 1.23 3.16
CA VAL A 36 -15.39 1.80 3.39
C VAL A 36 -15.43 3.30 3.12
N VAL A 37 -14.67 4.06 3.89
CA VAL A 37 -14.49 5.51 3.69
C VAL A 37 -13.02 5.81 3.54
N ILE A 38 -12.66 6.46 2.43
CA ILE A 38 -11.27 6.86 2.12
C ILE A 38 -11.15 8.39 2.19
N VAL A 39 -10.22 8.88 3.01
CA VAL A 39 -9.95 10.32 3.18
C VAL A 39 -8.45 10.60 3.18
N LYS A 40 -8.05 11.86 3.43
CA LYS A 40 -6.65 12.31 3.41
C LYS A 40 -5.92 11.97 2.10
N SER A 41 -6.55 12.25 0.96
CA SER A 41 -5.99 12.00 -0.38
C SER A 41 -5.56 10.55 -0.57
N GLY A 42 -6.47 9.60 -0.33
CA GLY A 42 -6.20 8.18 -0.56
C GLY A 42 -5.30 7.51 0.48
N ARG A 43 -5.01 8.16 1.61
CA ARG A 43 -4.11 7.61 2.65
C ARG A 43 -4.84 7.06 3.86
N ARG A 44 -6.01 7.55 4.20
CA ARG A 44 -6.74 7.12 5.41
C ARG A 44 -7.93 6.25 5.04
N ILE A 45 -8.09 5.15 5.74
CA ILE A 45 -9.24 4.25 5.65
C ILE A 45 -9.94 4.14 7.01
N CYS A 46 -11.28 4.17 6.98
CA CYS A 46 -12.17 3.86 8.10
C CYS A 46 -13.51 3.28 7.57
N GLY A 47 -14.46 2.98 8.44
CA GLY A 47 -15.72 2.32 8.08
C GLY A 47 -15.62 0.79 8.22
N THR A 48 -16.31 0.05 7.34
CA THR A 48 -16.32 -1.41 7.36
C THR A 48 -16.04 -1.97 5.96
N GLY A 49 -14.97 -2.76 5.83
CA GLY A 49 -14.59 -3.43 4.58
C GLY A 49 -13.09 -3.28 4.26
N CYS A 50 -12.74 -3.59 3.01
CA CYS A 50 -11.37 -3.68 2.53
C CYS A 50 -11.12 -2.70 1.38
N CYS A 51 -9.87 -2.31 1.16
CA CYS A 51 -9.46 -1.50 0.02
C CYS A 51 -8.11 -2.00 -0.52
N LEU A 52 -8.01 -2.14 -1.84
CA LEU A 52 -6.73 -2.36 -2.52
C LEU A 52 -6.02 -1.02 -2.73
N ALA A 53 -4.70 -1.04 -2.85
CA ALA A 53 -3.97 0.07 -3.44
C ALA A 53 -4.13 0.10 -4.96
N ASN A 54 -3.91 1.26 -5.58
CA ASN A 54 -4.05 1.49 -7.02
C ASN A 54 -2.87 0.97 -7.87
N ALA A 55 -1.85 0.35 -7.27
CA ALA A 55 -0.69 -0.20 -7.96
C ALA A 55 -0.43 -1.67 -7.55
N PRO A 56 -0.24 -2.58 -8.51
CA PRO A 56 0.14 -3.95 -8.22
C PRO A 56 1.61 -4.06 -7.82
N LEU A 57 1.97 -5.13 -7.12
CA LEU A 57 3.35 -5.41 -6.71
C LEU A 57 4.13 -6.11 -7.85
N HIS A 58 4.36 -5.45 -8.99
CA HIS A 58 5.08 -6.07 -10.12
C HIS A 58 6.60 -6.14 -9.91
N GLN A 59 7.16 -5.26 -9.08
CA GLN A 59 8.57 -5.27 -8.74
C GLN A 59 8.96 -6.45 -7.84
N ASN A 60 10.24 -6.83 -7.88
CA ASN A 60 10.75 -8.00 -7.15
C ASN A 60 10.61 -7.87 -5.63
N LYS A 61 10.71 -6.66 -5.08
CA LYS A 61 10.72 -6.40 -3.63
C LYS A 61 9.98 -5.10 -3.33
N SER A 62 8.91 -5.19 -2.55
CA SER A 62 8.05 -4.05 -2.23
C SER A 62 7.95 -3.85 -0.72
N TYR A 63 7.95 -2.59 -0.29
CA TYR A 63 7.72 -2.16 1.09
C TYR A 63 6.60 -1.13 1.17
N PHE A 64 5.73 -1.28 2.17
CA PHE A 64 4.69 -0.32 2.50
C PHE A 64 4.36 -0.39 4.00
N GLU A 65 3.81 0.69 4.55
CA GLU A 65 3.52 0.81 5.97
C GLU A 65 2.07 1.20 6.24
N LEU A 66 1.65 0.92 7.47
CA LEU A 66 0.37 1.28 8.03
C LEU A 66 0.57 1.85 9.42
N LYS A 67 0.07 3.06 9.66
CA LYS A 67 -0.03 3.64 10.98
C LYS A 67 -1.42 3.37 11.57
N ILE A 68 -1.44 2.78 12.76
CA ILE A 68 -2.69 2.52 13.49
C ILE A 68 -3.10 3.82 14.20
N GLN A 69 -4.13 4.49 13.70
CA GLN A 69 -4.60 5.75 14.30
C GLN A 69 -5.62 5.49 15.40
N SER A 70 -6.51 4.54 15.18
CA SER A 70 -7.36 3.95 16.21
C SER A 70 -7.55 2.47 15.91
N THR A 71 -7.49 1.64 16.96
CA THR A 71 -7.63 0.20 16.85
C THR A 71 -9.11 -0.19 16.76
N GLY A 72 -9.35 -1.49 16.62
CA GLY A 72 -10.64 -2.10 16.30
C GLY A 72 -10.36 -3.41 15.58
N ILE A 73 -11.20 -3.75 14.61
CA ILE A 73 -10.94 -4.88 13.72
C ILE A 73 -10.23 -4.37 12.48
N TRP A 74 -9.00 -4.81 12.25
CA TRP A 74 -8.26 -4.40 11.06
C TRP A 74 -7.25 -5.46 10.63
N GLY A 75 -6.71 -5.27 9.44
CA GLY A 75 -5.54 -6.00 8.98
C GLY A 75 -4.94 -5.43 7.71
N ILE A 76 -3.74 -5.90 7.40
CA ILE A 76 -2.93 -5.44 6.27
C ILE A 76 -2.20 -6.63 5.64
N GLY A 77 -2.00 -6.58 4.34
CA GLY A 77 -1.14 -7.54 3.64
C GLY A 77 -1.27 -7.39 2.14
N VAL A 78 -1.45 -8.52 1.45
CA VAL A 78 -1.59 -8.57 0.00
C VAL A 78 -2.85 -9.33 -0.43
N ALA A 79 -3.45 -8.91 -1.53
CA ALA A 79 -4.58 -9.61 -2.14
C ALA A 79 -4.59 -9.50 -3.66
N THR A 80 -5.26 -10.43 -4.32
CA THR A 80 -5.58 -10.33 -5.75
C THR A 80 -6.87 -9.53 -5.95
N GLN A 81 -7.11 -9.03 -7.17
CA GLN A 81 -8.36 -8.34 -7.52
C GLN A 81 -9.63 -9.21 -7.41
N LYS A 82 -9.50 -10.53 -7.23
CA LYS A 82 -10.63 -11.46 -7.05
C LYS A 82 -11.17 -11.47 -5.62
N VAL A 83 -10.52 -10.78 -4.68
CA VAL A 83 -10.91 -10.79 -3.28
C VAL A 83 -12.27 -10.14 -3.06
N ASN A 84 -13.06 -10.68 -2.13
CA ASN A 84 -14.30 -10.03 -1.70
C ASN A 84 -13.98 -8.87 -0.75
N LEU A 85 -14.13 -7.63 -1.23
CA LEU A 85 -13.79 -6.42 -0.47
C LEU A 85 -14.74 -6.11 0.69
N ASN A 86 -15.88 -6.79 0.78
CA ASN A 86 -16.80 -6.68 1.93
C ASN A 86 -16.55 -7.76 3.00
N GLN A 87 -15.57 -8.65 2.79
CA GLN A 87 -15.27 -9.73 3.73
C GLN A 87 -14.28 -9.28 4.81
N VAL A 88 -14.81 -9.08 6.03
CA VAL A 88 -14.00 -8.87 7.23
C VAL A 88 -14.21 -10.05 8.20
N PRO A 89 -13.14 -10.64 8.78
CA PRO A 89 -11.73 -10.40 8.49
C PRO A 89 -11.30 -11.03 7.15
N MET A 90 -10.24 -10.50 6.55
CA MET A 90 -9.61 -11.07 5.35
C MET A 90 -8.75 -12.30 5.68
N GLY A 91 -8.19 -12.97 4.66
CA GLY A 91 -7.38 -14.18 4.79
C GLY A 91 -8.20 -15.46 4.94
N ARG A 92 -9.50 -15.42 4.66
CA ARG A 92 -10.41 -16.60 4.70
C ARG A 92 -10.47 -17.35 3.37
N ASP A 93 -9.86 -16.81 2.32
CA ASP A 93 -9.83 -17.39 0.98
C ASP A 93 -8.40 -17.41 0.41
N ILE A 94 -8.26 -17.94 -0.80
CA ILE A 94 -6.98 -17.99 -1.51
C ILE A 94 -6.55 -16.64 -2.09
N ASN A 95 -7.43 -15.63 -2.06
CA ASN A 95 -7.20 -14.35 -2.73
C ASN A 95 -6.51 -13.33 -1.83
N SER A 96 -6.31 -13.65 -0.55
CA SER A 96 -5.72 -12.74 0.43
C SER A 96 -4.76 -13.44 1.39
N LEU A 97 -3.69 -12.73 1.76
CA LEU A 97 -2.75 -13.05 2.83
C LEU A 97 -2.56 -11.80 3.68
N VAL A 98 -2.97 -11.84 4.95
CA VAL A 98 -3.02 -10.65 5.79
C VAL A 98 -2.54 -10.93 7.21
N LEU A 99 -1.85 -9.95 7.80
CA LEU A 99 -1.74 -9.78 9.24
C LEU A 99 -3.06 -9.19 9.76
N ARG A 100 -3.62 -9.78 10.81
CA ARG A 100 -4.81 -9.29 11.52
C ARG A 100 -4.42 -8.54 12.79
N HIS A 101 -5.34 -7.73 13.30
CA HIS A 101 -5.19 -6.93 14.53
C HIS A 101 -4.74 -7.74 15.76
N ASP A 102 -5.08 -9.03 15.85
CA ASP A 102 -4.68 -9.94 16.94
C ASP A 102 -3.25 -10.51 16.77
N GLY A 103 -2.50 -10.02 15.80
CA GLY A 103 -1.14 -10.45 15.49
C GLY A 103 -1.04 -11.73 14.66
N SER A 104 -2.16 -12.34 14.27
CA SER A 104 -2.17 -13.56 13.47
C SER A 104 -2.05 -13.27 11.97
N VAL A 105 -1.33 -14.12 11.24
CA VAL A 105 -1.22 -14.05 9.78
C VAL A 105 -2.07 -15.15 9.15
N TYR A 106 -3.03 -14.79 8.31
CA TYR A 106 -4.00 -15.71 7.75
C TYR A 106 -3.99 -15.72 6.22
N HIS A 107 -4.12 -16.92 5.66
CA HIS A 107 -4.38 -17.16 4.23
C HIS A 107 -5.18 -18.46 4.08
N ASN A 108 -6.18 -18.46 3.20
CA ASN A 108 -7.04 -19.62 2.95
C ASN A 108 -7.68 -20.19 4.24
N ASN A 109 -8.07 -19.30 5.14
CA ASN A 109 -8.64 -19.62 6.46
C ASN A 109 -7.73 -20.45 7.38
N GLU A 110 -6.42 -20.44 7.11
CA GLU A 110 -5.40 -21.09 7.94
C GLU A 110 -4.43 -20.03 8.50
N GLU A 111 -4.11 -20.17 9.78
CA GLU A 111 -3.06 -19.38 10.42
C GLU A 111 -1.70 -19.84 9.89
N LYS A 112 -0.98 -18.94 9.23
CA LYS A 112 0.34 -19.21 8.63
C LYS A 112 1.49 -18.85 9.57
N ASN A 113 1.29 -17.82 10.38
CA ASN A 113 2.25 -17.37 11.38
C ASN A 113 1.54 -16.47 12.41
N ARG A 114 2.24 -16.07 13.47
CA ARG A 114 1.72 -15.18 14.50
C ARG A 114 2.85 -14.35 15.13
N LEU A 115 2.58 -13.07 15.35
CA LEU A 115 3.47 -12.19 16.11
C LEU A 115 3.59 -12.67 17.57
N PRO A 116 4.76 -12.53 18.21
CA PRO A 116 4.91 -12.79 19.64
C PRO A 116 3.89 -12.01 20.47
N ALA A 117 3.36 -12.61 21.54
CA ALA A 117 2.32 -12.00 22.36
C ALA A 117 2.72 -10.65 22.99
N ASN A 118 4.02 -10.41 23.18
CA ASN A 118 4.56 -9.14 23.68
C ASN A 118 4.82 -8.12 22.56
N SER A 119 4.35 -8.38 21.34
CA SER A 119 4.53 -7.52 20.17
C SER A 119 3.23 -7.39 19.37
N LEU A 120 2.09 -7.42 20.06
CA LEU A 120 0.80 -7.12 19.45
C LEU A 120 0.72 -5.63 19.09
N PRO A 121 0.42 -5.28 17.82
CA PRO A 121 0.35 -3.88 17.41
C PRO A 121 -0.71 -3.10 18.18
N GLN A 122 -0.38 -1.87 18.59
CA GLN A 122 -1.23 -0.96 19.37
C GLN A 122 -1.53 0.32 18.58
N GLU A 123 -2.45 1.13 19.11
CA GLU A 123 -2.66 2.49 18.59
C GLU A 123 -1.36 3.30 18.64
N GLY A 124 -1.07 4.00 17.55
CA GLY A 124 0.16 4.77 17.35
C GLY A 124 1.28 4.01 16.65
N ASP A 125 1.26 2.66 16.68
CA ASP A 125 2.30 1.83 16.07
C ASP A 125 2.29 1.93 14.54
N ILE A 126 3.47 1.68 13.96
CA ILE A 126 3.70 1.53 12.54
C ILE A 126 3.94 0.05 12.22
N VAL A 127 3.07 -0.53 11.41
CA VAL A 127 3.22 -1.87 10.86
C VAL A 127 3.80 -1.76 9.46
N GLY A 128 4.98 -2.33 9.24
CA GLY A 128 5.62 -2.40 7.93
C GLY A 128 5.47 -3.79 7.31
N ILE A 129 5.23 -3.85 6.00
CA ILE A 129 5.12 -5.09 5.24
C ILE A 129 6.18 -5.10 4.15
N THR A 130 6.94 -6.18 4.09
CA THR A 130 7.76 -6.52 2.93
C THR A 130 7.14 -7.67 2.16
N TYR A 131 7.16 -7.61 0.83
CA TYR A 131 6.71 -8.69 -0.04
C TYR A 131 7.65 -8.84 -1.23
N ASP A 132 8.09 -10.08 -1.50
CA ASP A 132 9.04 -10.38 -2.58
C ASP A 132 8.61 -11.53 -3.51
N HIS A 133 7.31 -11.85 -3.54
CA HIS A 133 6.70 -12.99 -4.25
C HIS A 133 7.02 -14.38 -3.70
N VAL A 134 8.07 -14.53 -2.89
CA VAL A 134 8.35 -15.77 -2.15
C VAL A 134 7.64 -15.73 -0.81
N GLU A 135 7.74 -14.61 -0.09
CA GLU A 135 7.13 -14.43 1.21
C GLU A 135 6.66 -12.99 1.49
N MET A 136 5.74 -12.89 2.43
CA MET A 136 5.39 -11.67 3.14
C MET A 136 6.07 -11.71 4.50
N ASN A 137 6.73 -10.63 4.91
CA ASN A 137 7.31 -10.51 6.26
C ASN A 137 6.89 -9.19 6.94
N LEU A 138 6.92 -9.21 8.27
CA LEU A 138 6.30 -8.20 9.12
C LEU A 138 7.34 -7.40 9.91
N TYR A 139 7.08 -6.10 10.02
CA TYR A 139 7.85 -5.15 10.83
C TYR A 139 6.92 -4.41 11.76
N LEU A 140 7.37 -4.15 12.99
CA LEU A 140 6.68 -3.31 13.95
C LEU A 140 7.63 -2.21 14.41
N ASN A 141 7.25 -0.95 14.18
CA ASN A 141 8.05 0.24 14.49
C ASN A 141 9.49 0.15 13.94
N GLY A 142 9.61 -0.34 12.69
CA GLY A 142 10.89 -0.53 11.99
C GLY A 142 11.69 -1.78 12.41
N LYS A 143 11.25 -2.53 13.43
CA LYS A 143 11.90 -3.77 13.86
C LYS A 143 11.32 -4.96 13.10
N ASN A 144 12.18 -5.79 12.53
CA ASN A 144 11.78 -7.05 11.90
C ASN A 144 11.23 -8.01 12.96
N MET A 145 10.03 -8.54 12.73
CA MET A 145 9.37 -9.46 13.63
C MET A 145 9.75 -10.92 13.39
N HIS A 146 10.43 -11.22 12.28
CA HIS A 146 10.83 -12.57 11.87
C HIS A 146 9.65 -13.55 11.82
N CYS A 147 8.50 -13.06 11.33
CA CYS A 147 7.25 -13.80 11.19
C CYS A 147 6.84 -13.89 9.71
N PRO A 148 7.62 -14.55 8.84
CA PRO A 148 7.30 -14.64 7.42
C PRO A 148 6.11 -15.59 7.18
N ALA A 149 5.38 -15.35 6.10
CA ALA A 149 4.38 -16.25 5.56
C ALA A 149 4.55 -16.37 4.04
N SER A 150 4.41 -17.58 3.50
CA SER A 150 4.56 -17.83 2.06
C SER A 150 3.62 -16.96 1.23
N GLY A 151 4.14 -16.40 0.14
CA GLY A 151 3.39 -15.55 -0.78
C GLY A 151 2.24 -16.29 -1.47
N ILE A 152 1.32 -15.51 -2.05
CA ILE A 152 0.16 -16.04 -2.77
C ILE A 152 0.34 -15.90 -4.28
N ARG A 153 -0.41 -16.69 -5.04
CA ARG A 153 -0.30 -16.73 -6.51
C ARG A 153 -1.13 -15.62 -7.17
N GLY A 154 -0.65 -15.17 -8.33
CA GLY A 154 -1.32 -14.19 -9.19
C GLY A 154 -0.80 -12.77 -8.97
N THR A 155 -1.33 -11.81 -9.74
CA THR A 155 -1.04 -10.39 -9.54
C THR A 155 -1.67 -9.92 -8.24
N VAL A 156 -0.83 -9.43 -7.32
CA VAL A 156 -1.25 -8.98 -6.00
C VAL A 156 -1.06 -7.47 -5.83
N PHE A 157 -1.86 -6.92 -4.94
CA PHE A 157 -1.88 -5.52 -4.55
C PHE A 157 -1.77 -5.45 -3.03
N PRO A 158 -1.19 -4.39 -2.46
CA PRO A 158 -1.41 -4.07 -1.05
C PRO A 158 -2.90 -4.02 -0.75
N VAL A 159 -3.29 -4.60 0.37
CA VAL A 159 -4.67 -4.55 0.86
C VAL A 159 -4.70 -4.18 2.33
N VAL A 160 -5.70 -3.39 2.69
CA VAL A 160 -6.02 -3.04 4.08
C VAL A 160 -7.50 -3.24 4.30
N TYR A 161 -7.89 -3.73 5.48
CA TYR A 161 -9.29 -3.77 5.91
C TYR A 161 -9.47 -3.17 7.29
N VAL A 162 -10.67 -2.65 7.52
CA VAL A 162 -11.11 -2.01 8.76
C VAL A 162 -12.55 -2.43 9.06
N ASP A 163 -12.87 -2.49 10.35
CA ASP A 163 -14.19 -2.63 10.94
C ASP A 163 -14.09 -2.25 12.42
N ASP A 164 -15.23 -2.17 13.12
CA ASP A 164 -15.31 -1.83 14.54
C ASP A 164 -14.54 -0.53 14.89
N SER A 165 -14.85 0.53 14.15
CA SER A 165 -14.27 1.88 14.33
C SER A 165 -12.77 2.02 14.08
N ALA A 166 -12.09 1.00 13.53
CA ALA A 166 -10.67 1.09 13.20
C ALA A 166 -10.38 2.22 12.20
N ILE A 167 -9.30 2.96 12.44
CA ILE A 167 -8.83 4.03 11.56
C ILE A 167 -7.36 3.81 11.30
N LEU A 168 -6.99 3.70 10.02
CA LEU A 168 -5.62 3.43 9.60
C LEU A 168 -5.14 4.43 8.56
N ASP A 169 -3.86 4.81 8.65
CA ASP A 169 -3.18 5.64 7.64
C ASP A 169 -2.13 4.80 6.90
N CYS A 170 -2.30 4.63 5.59
CA CYS A 170 -1.38 3.92 4.72
C CYS A 170 -0.26 4.84 4.23
N GLN A 171 0.93 4.25 4.09
CA GLN A 171 2.12 4.93 3.64
C GLN A 171 2.81 4.07 2.57
N PHE A 172 2.73 4.53 1.31
CA PHE A 172 3.30 3.85 0.15
C PHE A 172 4.57 4.53 -0.40
N SER A 173 4.87 5.74 0.07
CA SER A 173 6.12 6.51 -0.13
C SER A 173 6.50 7.17 1.20
N ASP A 174 7.62 7.89 1.32
CA ASP A 174 7.91 8.75 2.49
C ASP A 174 7.67 8.07 3.86
N PHE A 175 8.25 6.89 4.04
CA PHE A 175 8.01 5.99 5.17
C PHE A 175 8.41 6.59 6.53
N TYR A 176 7.74 6.15 7.59
CA TYR A 176 8.13 6.47 8.97
C TYR A 176 9.44 5.77 9.35
N HIS A 177 9.67 4.57 8.83
CA HIS A 177 10.90 3.83 9.00
C HIS A 177 11.57 3.57 7.66
N THR A 178 12.91 3.59 7.65
CA THR A 178 13.68 3.26 6.44
C THR A 178 13.31 1.86 5.96
N ALA A 179 12.97 1.74 4.66
CA ALA A 179 12.65 0.46 4.06
C ALA A 179 13.80 -0.55 4.28
N PRO A 180 13.49 -1.82 4.57
CA PRO A 180 14.49 -2.86 4.74
C PRO A 180 15.41 -3.00 3.52
N GLN A 181 16.63 -3.49 3.72
CA GLN A 181 17.63 -3.58 2.66
C GLN A 181 17.11 -4.34 1.42
N GLY A 182 17.18 -3.68 0.26
CA GLY A 182 16.75 -4.23 -1.02
C GLY A 182 15.24 -4.18 -1.27
N PHE A 183 14.45 -3.67 -0.34
CA PHE A 183 13.04 -3.37 -0.52
C PHE A 183 12.84 -1.87 -0.76
N GLU A 184 11.91 -1.54 -1.65
CA GLU A 184 11.64 -0.17 -2.06
C GLU A 184 10.13 0.10 -2.07
N LYS A 185 9.79 1.39 -2.19
CA LYS A 185 8.40 1.80 -2.39
C LYS A 185 7.84 1.20 -3.67
N ILE A 186 6.52 1.06 -3.72
CA ILE A 186 5.80 0.54 -4.89
C ILE A 186 5.87 1.56 -6.02
N LEU A 187 6.23 1.10 -7.21
CA LEU A 187 6.30 1.92 -8.42
C LEU A 187 5.23 1.48 -9.41
N PHE A 188 4.63 2.44 -10.12
CA PHE A 188 3.87 2.12 -11.32
C PHE A 188 4.84 1.65 -12.41
N GLU A 189 4.42 0.68 -13.22
CA GLU A 189 5.14 0.36 -14.45
C GLU A 189 5.19 1.60 -15.34
N GLN A 190 6.40 2.03 -15.68
CA GLN A 190 6.59 3.02 -16.73
C GLN A 190 6.25 2.34 -18.06
N GLN A 191 5.17 2.78 -18.70
CA GLN A 191 4.95 2.47 -20.11
C GLN A 191 6.05 3.19 -20.91
N ILE A 192 7.07 2.43 -21.29
CA ILE A 192 8.06 2.86 -22.27
C ILE A 192 7.33 2.85 -23.61
N PHE A 193 6.95 4.03 -24.11
CA PHE A 193 6.44 4.20 -25.48
C PHE A 193 7.61 4.34 -26.46
#